data_AF-P38242-F1
#
_entry.id   AF-P38242-F1
#
_cell.length_a   1.000
_cell.length_b   1.000
_cell.length_c   1.000
_cell.angle_alpha   90.00
_cell.angle_beta   90.00
_cell.angle_gamma   90.00
#
_symmetry.space_group_name_H-M   'P 1'
#
loop_
_entity.id
_entity.type
_entity.pdbx_description
1 polymer ?
#
loop_
_entity_poly.entity_id
_entity_poly.type
_entity_poly.pdbx_seq_one_letter_code
_entity_poly.pdbx_strand_id
1 'polypeptide(L)'
;MKTAYLASLVLIVSTAYVIRLIAILPFFHTQAGTEKDTKDGVNLLKIRKSSKKPLKIFVFLGSGGHTGEMIRLLENYQDLLLGKSIVYLGYSDEASRQRFAHFIKKFGHCKVKYYEFMKAREVKATLLQSVKTIIGTLVQSFVHVVRIRFAMCGSPHLFLLNGPGTCCIISFWLKIMELLLPLLGSSHIVYVESLARINTPSLTGKILYWVVDEFIVQWQELRDNYLPRSKWFGILV
;
A
#
# COMPACT_ATOMS: atom_id res chain seq x y z
N MET A 1 13.71 26.37 -37.85
CA MET A 1 13.70 24.88 -37.90
C MET A 1 14.20 24.25 -36.61
N LYS A 2 15.43 24.52 -36.13
CA LYS A 2 15.97 23.91 -34.89
C LYS A 2 15.09 24.11 -33.64
N THR A 3 14.52 25.30 -33.47
CA THR A 3 13.62 25.63 -32.35
C THR A 3 12.31 24.84 -32.39
N ALA A 4 11.74 24.66 -33.59
CA ALA A 4 10.51 23.89 -33.77
C ALA A 4 10.70 22.41 -33.39
N TYR A 5 11.80 21.79 -33.84
CA TYR A 5 12.10 20.40 -33.47
C TYR A 5 12.32 20.23 -31.96
N LEU A 6 13.03 21.16 -31.32
CA LEU A 6 13.22 21.14 -29.87
C LEU A 6 11.88 21.28 -29.13
N ALA A 7 11.03 22.21 -29.55
CA ALA A 7 9.70 22.41 -28.96
C ALA A 7 8.82 21.16 -29.13
N SER A 8 8.80 20.55 -30.31
CA SER A 8 8.05 19.31 -30.56
C SER A 8 8.54 18.15 -29.68
N LEU A 9 9.86 18.00 -29.50
CA LEU A 9 10.42 16.98 -28.62
C LEU A 9 10.01 17.18 -27.16
N VAL A 10 10.10 18.42 -26.65
CA VAL A 10 9.69 18.77 -25.29
C VAL A 10 8.20 18.48 -25.08
N LEU A 11 7.35 18.83 -26.06
CA LEU A 11 5.92 18.55 -25.99
C LEU A 11 5.62 17.05 -25.94
N ILE A 12 6.25 16.25 -26.81
CA ILE A 12 6.06 14.79 -26.82
C ILE A 12 6.44 14.17 -25.47
N VAL A 13 7.60 14.56 -24.91
CA VAL A 13 8.07 14.08 -23.61
C VAL A 13 7.11 14.49 -22.49
N SER A 14 6.66 15.76 -22.49
CA SER A 14 5.70 16.27 -21.50
C SER A 14 4.36 15.55 -21.58
N THR A 15 3.85 15.31 -22.79
CA THR A 15 2.59 14.57 -23.00
C THR A 15 2.72 13.12 -22.51
N ALA A 16 3.81 12.43 -22.84
CA ALA A 16 4.06 11.08 -22.37
C ALA A 16 4.11 11.02 -20.83
N TYR A 17 4.73 12.01 -20.19
CA TYR A 17 4.77 12.14 -18.73
C TYR A 17 3.38 12.36 -18.12
N VAL A 18 2.56 13.26 -18.69
CA VAL A 18 1.19 13.50 -18.22
C VAL A 18 0.31 12.27 -18.37
N ILE A 19 0.37 11.57 -19.51
CA ILE A 19 -0.35 10.30 -19.73
C ILE A 19 0.08 9.28 -18.68
N ARG A 20 1.38 9.17 -18.41
CA ARG A 20 1.90 8.23 -17.41
C ARG A 20 1.43 8.58 -16.00
N LEU A 21 1.43 9.86 -15.63
CA LEU A 21 0.93 10.33 -14.33
C LEU A 21 -0.55 9.99 -14.14
N ILE A 22 -1.36 10.22 -15.18
CA ILE A 22 -2.79 9.86 -15.22
C ILE A 22 -2.99 8.35 -15.07
N ALA A 23 -2.16 7.53 -15.73
CA ALA A 23 -2.27 6.08 -15.68
C ALA A 23 -1.84 5.46 -14.34
N ILE A 24 -0.93 6.11 -13.61
CA ILE A 24 -0.43 5.65 -12.30
C ILE A 24 -1.41 5.98 -11.18
N LEU A 25 -2.07 7.13 -11.28
CA LEU A 25 -2.95 7.62 -10.22
C LEU A 25 -4.34 6.99 -10.35
N PRO A 26 -4.94 6.54 -9.26
CA PRO A 26 -6.19 5.78 -9.28
C PRO A 26 -7.43 6.63 -9.63
N PHE A 27 -7.28 7.94 -9.88
CA PHE A 27 -8.38 8.87 -10.15
C PHE A 27 -9.31 8.41 -11.28
N PHE A 28 -8.75 7.83 -12.34
CA PHE A 28 -9.47 7.46 -13.55
C PHE A 28 -9.83 5.98 -13.63
N HIS A 29 -9.48 5.19 -12.60
CA HIS A 29 -9.89 3.80 -12.52
C HIS A 29 -11.34 3.75 -12.04
N THR A 30 -12.28 3.91 -12.97
CA THR A 30 -13.71 3.76 -12.71
C THR A 30 -13.99 2.34 -12.20
N GLN A 31 -14.61 2.22 -11.03
CA GLN A 31 -14.99 0.93 -10.48
C GLN A 31 -16.18 0.36 -11.27
N ALA A 32 -15.93 -0.64 -12.10
CA ALA A 32 -17.00 -1.48 -12.65
C ALA A 32 -17.66 -2.24 -11.48
N GLY A 33 -19.00 -2.25 -11.45
CA GLY A 33 -19.84 -2.65 -10.33
C GLY A 33 -19.50 -3.97 -9.61
N THR A 34 -19.78 -3.96 -8.32
CA THR A 34 -19.56 -4.99 -7.29
C THR A 34 -20.08 -6.40 -7.60
N GLU A 35 -21.05 -6.57 -8.49
CA GLU A 35 -21.56 -7.91 -8.81
C GLU A 35 -20.61 -8.73 -9.70
N LYS A 36 -19.82 -8.08 -10.55
CA LYS A 36 -18.82 -8.78 -11.37
C LYS A 36 -17.63 -9.27 -10.52
N ASP A 37 -17.32 -8.56 -9.44
CA ASP A 37 -16.18 -8.81 -8.55
C ASP A 37 -16.20 -10.20 -7.87
N THR A 38 -17.38 -10.79 -7.60
CA THR A 38 -17.44 -12.12 -6.94
C THR A 38 -17.04 -13.25 -7.88
N LYS A 39 -17.56 -13.24 -9.12
CA LYS A 39 -17.15 -14.20 -10.16
C LYS A 39 -15.68 -14.01 -10.53
N ASP A 40 -15.24 -12.76 -10.59
CA ASP A 40 -13.85 -12.43 -10.85
C ASP A 40 -12.95 -12.86 -9.68
N GLY A 41 -13.40 -12.75 -8.42
CA GLY A 41 -12.68 -13.22 -7.24
C GLY A 41 -12.38 -14.73 -7.25
N VAL A 42 -13.38 -15.56 -7.60
CA VAL A 42 -13.19 -17.02 -7.76
C VAL A 42 -12.21 -17.32 -8.90
N ASN A 43 -12.30 -16.59 -10.02
CA ASN A 43 -11.36 -16.71 -11.13
C ASN A 43 -9.95 -16.25 -10.76
N LEU A 44 -9.80 -15.16 -10.00
CA LEU A 44 -8.53 -14.65 -9.50
C LEU A 44 -7.87 -15.66 -8.55
N LEU A 45 -8.65 -16.32 -7.68
CA LEU A 45 -8.15 -17.41 -6.84
C LEU A 45 -7.68 -18.61 -7.67
N LYS A 46 -8.40 -18.97 -8.75
CA LYS A 46 -7.98 -20.02 -9.69
C LYS A 46 -6.70 -19.64 -10.45
N ILE A 47 -6.63 -18.42 -10.99
CA ILE A 47 -5.45 -17.88 -11.68
C ILE A 47 -4.26 -17.83 -10.72
N ARG A 48 -4.49 -17.47 -9.45
CA ARG A 48 -3.44 -17.47 -8.42
C ARG A 48 -2.96 -18.88 -8.10
N LYS A 49 -3.86 -19.85 -7.95
CA LYS A 49 -3.48 -21.27 -7.79
C LYS A 49 -2.66 -21.76 -8.99
N SER A 50 -2.86 -21.18 -10.18
CA SER A 50 -2.08 -21.46 -11.40
C SER A 50 -0.74 -20.69 -11.47
N SER A 51 -0.61 -19.54 -10.81
CA SER A 51 0.63 -18.74 -10.83
C SER A 51 1.81 -19.53 -10.27
N LYS A 52 2.84 -19.74 -11.11
CA LYS A 52 4.08 -20.40 -10.70
C LYS A 52 4.91 -19.58 -9.71
N LYS A 53 4.79 -18.25 -9.72
CA LYS A 53 5.60 -17.34 -8.90
C LYS A 53 4.92 -17.04 -7.55
N PRO A 54 5.67 -17.02 -6.44
CA PRO A 54 5.13 -16.68 -5.13
C PRO A 54 4.70 -15.21 -5.08
N LEU A 55 3.59 -14.94 -4.37
CA LEU A 55 3.15 -13.59 -4.07
C LEU A 55 4.15 -12.93 -3.12
N LYS A 56 4.58 -11.72 -3.44
CA LYS A 56 5.43 -10.92 -2.54
C LYS A 56 4.58 -9.81 -1.92
N ILE A 57 4.24 -9.97 -0.65
CA ILE A 57 3.40 -9.01 0.07
C ILE A 57 4.28 -8.13 0.95
N PHE A 58 4.08 -6.81 0.88
CA PHE A 58 4.59 -5.88 1.88
C PHE A 58 3.48 -5.58 2.87
N VAL A 59 3.78 -5.67 4.15
CA VAL A 59 2.84 -5.33 5.23
C VAL A 59 3.52 -4.31 6.12
N PHE A 60 2.86 -3.18 6.37
CA PHE A 60 3.34 -2.21 7.36
C PHE A 60 2.58 -2.37 8.68
N LEU A 61 3.33 -2.49 9.78
CA LEU A 61 2.79 -2.58 11.13
C LEU A 61 2.87 -1.23 11.84
N GLY A 62 1.69 -0.66 12.06
CA GLY A 62 1.52 0.48 12.96
C GLY A 62 1.59 0.11 14.42
N SER A 63 2.26 0.91 15.24
CA SER A 63 2.32 0.67 16.68
C SER A 63 0.92 0.58 17.32
N GLY A 64 0.75 -0.33 18.27
CA GLY A 64 -0.48 -0.45 19.07
C GLY A 64 -1.61 -1.17 18.33
N GLY A 65 -2.80 -0.57 18.30
CA GLY A 65 -4.03 -1.17 17.76
C GLY A 65 -3.92 -1.56 16.28
N HIS A 66 -3.22 -0.74 15.49
CA HIS A 66 -3.00 -1.00 14.06
C HIS A 66 -2.23 -2.31 13.78
N THR A 67 -1.30 -2.70 14.65
CA THR A 67 -0.64 -4.02 14.53
C THR A 67 -1.63 -5.15 14.78
N GLY A 68 -2.50 -5.00 15.78
CA GLY A 68 -3.54 -6.00 16.06
C GLY A 68 -4.52 -6.14 14.90
N GLU A 69 -4.97 -5.02 14.34
CA GLU A 69 -5.85 -5.00 13.15
C GLU A 69 -5.19 -5.73 11.97
N MET A 70 -3.92 -5.42 11.69
CA MET A 70 -3.20 -6.02 10.57
C MET A 70 -2.97 -7.52 10.77
N ILE A 71 -2.62 -7.96 11.97
CA ILE A 71 -2.42 -9.38 12.27
C ILE A 71 -3.72 -10.17 12.09
N ARG A 72 -4.84 -9.67 12.62
CA ARG A 72 -6.15 -10.34 12.45
C ARG A 72 -6.59 -10.39 11.01
N LEU A 73 -6.38 -9.32 10.24
CA LEU A 73 -6.64 -9.34 8.80
C LEU A 73 -5.81 -10.41 8.09
N LEU A 74 -4.52 -10.51 8.40
CA LEU A 74 -3.66 -11.54 7.83
C LEU A 74 -4.07 -12.96 8.26
N GLU A 75 -4.59 -13.14 9.47
CA GLU A 75 -5.11 -14.42 9.97
C GLU A 75 -6.39 -14.82 9.23
N ASN A 76 -7.36 -13.89 9.10
CA ASN A 76 -8.63 -14.10 8.42
C ASN A 76 -8.43 -14.45 6.92
N TYR A 77 -7.41 -13.87 6.29
CA TYR A 77 -7.08 -14.07 4.88
C TYR A 77 -5.78 -14.85 4.68
N GLN A 78 -5.40 -15.72 5.62
CA GLN A 78 -4.12 -16.46 5.62
C GLN A 78 -3.87 -17.26 4.33
N ASP A 79 -4.88 -17.93 3.78
CA ASP A 79 -4.76 -18.71 2.54
C ASP A 79 -4.47 -17.80 1.34
N LEU A 80 -5.04 -16.58 1.37
CA LEU A 80 -4.86 -15.59 0.33
C LEU A 80 -3.55 -14.81 0.47
N LEU A 81 -3.14 -14.47 1.68
CA LEU A 81 -2.05 -13.52 1.91
C LEU A 81 -0.75 -14.21 2.34
N LEU A 82 -0.82 -15.28 3.12
CA LEU A 82 0.35 -15.90 3.78
C LEU A 82 0.84 -17.19 3.11
N GLY A 83 -0.05 -17.98 2.49
CA GLY A 83 0.22 -19.32 1.91
C GLY A 83 1.63 -19.58 1.36
N LYS A 84 1.85 -19.47 0.04
CA LYS A 84 3.19 -19.56 -0.58
C LYS A 84 3.83 -18.18 -0.78
N SER A 85 3.50 -17.24 0.09
CA SER A 85 3.90 -15.84 -0.07
C SER A 85 5.27 -15.56 0.57
N ILE A 86 5.95 -14.52 0.10
CA ILE A 86 7.10 -13.92 0.77
C ILE A 86 6.63 -12.60 1.36
N VAL A 87 6.76 -12.44 2.68
CA VAL A 87 6.32 -11.25 3.41
C VAL A 87 7.51 -10.31 3.62
N TYR A 88 7.36 -9.06 3.23
CA TYR A 88 8.25 -7.95 3.54
C TYR A 88 7.56 -7.13 4.62
N LEU A 89 8.05 -7.19 5.85
CA LEU A 89 7.44 -6.55 7.00
C LEU A 89 8.10 -5.21 7.27
N GLY A 90 7.37 -4.12 7.12
CA GLY A 90 7.71 -2.81 7.67
C GLY A 90 7.16 -2.66 9.08
N TYR A 91 7.95 -2.14 10.02
CA TYR A 91 7.49 -1.88 11.39
C TYR A 91 8.19 -0.65 11.96
N SER A 92 7.60 -0.03 12.98
CA SER A 92 8.14 1.19 13.60
C SER A 92 8.44 1.10 15.09
N ASP A 93 8.20 -0.08 15.67
CA ASP A 93 8.55 -0.39 17.05
C ASP A 93 8.78 -1.90 17.20
N GLU A 94 9.68 -2.24 18.12
CA GLU A 94 10.12 -3.61 18.34
C GLU A 94 9.00 -4.52 18.88
N ALA A 95 8.06 -3.97 19.65
CA ALA A 95 6.94 -4.75 20.17
C ALA A 95 6.02 -5.26 19.03
N SER A 96 5.76 -4.42 18.03
CA SER A 96 5.02 -4.80 16.83
C SER A 96 5.75 -5.87 16.02
N ARG A 97 7.08 -5.77 15.89
CA ARG A 97 7.91 -6.80 15.25
C ARG A 97 7.79 -8.15 15.95
N GLN A 98 7.88 -8.16 17.28
CA GLN A 98 7.82 -9.38 18.09
C GLN A 98 6.43 -10.03 18.02
N ARG A 99 5.35 -9.24 18.08
CA ARG A 99 3.98 -9.74 17.91
C ARG A 99 3.80 -10.43 16.57
N PHE A 100 4.28 -9.82 15.49
CA PHE A 100 4.21 -10.43 14.17
C PHE A 100 5.10 -11.66 14.05
N ALA A 101 6.31 -11.62 14.61
CA ALA A 101 7.21 -12.79 14.62
C ALA A 101 6.58 -13.96 15.40
N HIS A 102 5.84 -13.70 16.48
CA HIS A 102 5.09 -14.73 17.18
C HIS A 102 3.92 -15.27 16.35
N PHE A 103 3.13 -14.38 15.74
CA PHE A 103 2.02 -14.75 14.84
C PHE A 103 2.48 -15.62 13.67
N ILE A 104 3.54 -15.21 12.97
CA ILE A 104 3.98 -15.87 11.75
C ILE A 104 4.62 -17.24 12.00
N LYS A 105 5.01 -17.58 13.26
CA LYS A 105 5.45 -18.94 13.62
C LYS A 105 4.39 -20.00 13.35
N LYS A 106 3.10 -19.63 13.39
CA LYS A 106 1.98 -20.51 12.98
C LYS A 106 2.08 -20.92 11.49
N PHE A 107 2.82 -20.14 10.70
CA PHE A 107 2.98 -20.27 9.25
C PHE A 107 4.43 -20.55 8.85
N GLY A 108 5.01 -21.65 9.37
CA GLY A 108 6.44 -21.97 9.20
C GLY A 108 6.96 -22.06 7.74
N HIS A 109 6.07 -22.15 6.75
CA HIS A 109 6.43 -22.13 5.33
C HIS A 109 6.63 -20.71 4.76
N CYS A 110 6.18 -19.68 5.47
CA CYS A 110 6.20 -18.29 4.99
C CYS A 110 7.57 -17.65 5.24
N LYS A 111 8.21 -17.13 4.18
CA LYS A 111 9.49 -16.42 4.30
C LYS A 111 9.23 -14.95 4.64
N VAL A 112 9.77 -14.46 5.75
CA VAL A 112 9.61 -13.08 6.20
C VAL A 112 10.94 -12.33 6.14
N LYS A 113 10.92 -11.10 5.62
CA LYS A 113 12.03 -10.13 5.67
C LYS A 113 11.60 -8.89 6.43
N TYR A 114 12.41 -8.45 7.37
CA TYR A 114 12.07 -7.36 8.29
C TYR A 114 12.76 -6.05 7.86
N TYR A 115 12.03 -4.94 7.89
CA TYR A 115 12.51 -3.60 7.59
C TYR A 115 12.01 -2.65 8.67
N GLU A 116 12.95 -2.05 9.40
CA GLU A 116 12.64 -1.06 10.41
C GLU A 116 12.43 0.31 9.75
N PHE A 117 11.36 0.98 10.11
CA PHE A 117 11.04 2.33 9.65
C PHE A 117 10.86 3.26 10.84
N MET A 118 11.37 4.47 10.72
CA MET A 118 11.04 5.54 11.65
C MET A 118 9.55 5.87 11.61
N LYS A 119 9.00 6.27 12.75
CA LYS A 119 7.67 6.85 12.81
C LYS A 119 7.70 8.22 12.15
N ALA A 120 6.78 8.45 11.22
CA ALA A 120 6.62 9.77 10.61
C ALA A 120 6.38 10.87 11.67
N ARG A 121 5.67 10.54 12.76
CA ARG A 121 5.43 11.44 13.89
C ARG A 121 5.29 10.64 15.19
N GLU A 122 5.97 11.09 16.24
CA GLU A 122 5.73 10.59 17.60
C GLU A 122 4.48 11.22 18.23
N VAL A 123 3.80 10.44 19.08
CA VAL A 123 2.62 10.91 19.79
C VAL A 123 3.02 12.06 20.72
N LYS A 124 2.30 13.18 20.66
CA LYS A 124 2.60 14.45 21.37
C LYS A 124 3.80 15.26 20.85
N ALA A 125 4.39 14.90 19.70
CA ALA A 125 5.45 15.71 19.09
C ALA A 125 4.95 17.10 18.65
N THR A 126 5.82 18.10 18.81
CA THR A 126 5.64 19.46 18.28
C THR A 126 5.68 19.47 16.75
N LEU A 127 5.24 20.57 16.12
CA LEU A 127 5.30 20.71 14.66
C LEU A 127 6.73 20.62 14.14
N LEU A 128 7.71 21.28 14.78
CA LEU A 128 9.11 21.24 14.37
C LEU A 128 9.70 19.82 14.48
N GLN A 129 9.42 19.12 15.58
CA GLN A 129 9.83 17.72 15.73
C GLN A 129 9.18 16.83 14.66
N SER A 130 7.91 17.06 14.36
CA SER A 130 7.18 16.32 13.32
C SER A 130 7.82 16.54 11.94
N VAL A 131 8.19 17.77 11.60
CA VAL A 131 8.89 18.06 10.32
C VAL A 131 10.24 17.33 10.28
N LYS A 132 11.03 17.38 11.36
CA LYS A 132 12.31 16.66 11.44
C LYS A 132 12.14 15.15 11.30
N THR A 133 11.17 14.55 11.99
CA THR A 133 10.91 13.10 11.88
C THR A 133 10.38 12.71 10.51
N ILE A 134 9.55 13.55 9.88
CA ILE A 134 9.09 13.32 8.50
C ILE A 134 10.27 13.33 7.53
N ILE A 135 11.18 14.30 7.62
CA ILE A 135 12.37 14.37 6.75
C ILE A 135 13.27 13.14 6.95
N GLY A 136 13.55 12.75 8.20
CA GLY A 136 14.32 11.54 8.49
C GLY A 136 13.66 10.28 7.94
N THR A 137 12.33 10.17 8.14
CA THR A 137 11.53 9.05 7.62
C THR A 137 11.52 9.04 6.11
N LEU A 138 11.46 10.18 5.43
CA LEU A 138 11.52 10.28 3.96
C LEU A 138 12.82 9.68 3.41
N VAL A 139 13.97 10.05 3.98
CA VAL A 139 15.28 9.54 3.54
C VAL A 139 15.43 8.05 3.82
N GLN A 140 15.11 7.59 5.04
CA GLN A 140 15.24 6.18 5.40
C GLN A 140 14.27 5.30 4.58
N SER A 141 13.00 5.72 4.48
CA SER A 141 11.99 4.99 3.73
C SER A 141 12.31 4.93 2.24
N PHE A 142 12.95 5.94 1.65
CA PHE A 142 13.38 5.89 0.26
C PHE A 142 14.28 4.68 -0.01
N VAL A 143 15.32 4.49 0.79
CA VAL A 143 16.25 3.35 0.65
C VAL A 143 15.53 2.02 0.82
N HIS A 144 14.64 1.91 1.80
CA HIS A 144 13.88 0.68 2.03
C HIS A 144 12.87 0.39 0.91
N VAL A 145 12.10 1.38 0.47
CA VAL A 145 11.10 1.24 -0.59
C VAL A 145 11.77 0.84 -1.90
N VAL A 146 12.90 1.48 -2.26
CA VAL A 146 13.68 1.09 -3.44
C VAL A 146 14.12 -0.37 -3.35
N ARG A 147 14.74 -0.79 -2.24
CA ARG A 147 15.20 -2.18 -2.04
C ARG A 147 14.04 -3.18 -2.12
N ILE A 148 12.91 -2.88 -1.47
CA ILE A 148 11.73 -3.73 -1.45
C ILE A 148 11.14 -3.84 -2.86
N ARG A 149 10.98 -2.73 -3.59
CA ARG A 149 10.40 -2.74 -4.93
C ARG A 149 11.26 -3.51 -5.93
N PHE A 150 12.56 -3.32 -5.93
CA PHE A 150 13.45 -4.11 -6.77
C PHE A 150 13.43 -5.60 -6.39
N ALA A 151 13.36 -5.92 -5.10
CA ALA A 151 13.20 -7.31 -4.64
C ALA A 151 11.83 -7.92 -5.03
N MET A 152 10.81 -7.09 -5.26
CA MET A 152 9.48 -7.52 -5.70
C MET A 152 9.33 -7.64 -7.22
N CYS A 153 10.24 -7.03 -7.98
CA CYS A 153 10.18 -6.95 -9.44
C CYS A 153 9.98 -8.33 -10.11
N GLY A 154 9.11 -8.37 -11.12
CA GLY A 154 8.80 -9.56 -11.91
C GLY A 154 7.99 -10.65 -11.19
N SER A 155 7.52 -10.41 -9.96
CA SER A 155 6.60 -11.30 -9.23
C SER A 155 5.28 -10.57 -8.92
N PRO A 156 4.14 -11.27 -8.79
CA PRO A 156 2.93 -10.66 -8.26
C PRO A 156 3.23 -10.07 -6.88
N HIS A 157 2.85 -8.81 -6.65
CA HIS A 157 3.14 -8.13 -5.39
C HIS A 157 1.99 -7.23 -4.94
N LEU A 158 1.89 -7.06 -3.63
CA LEU A 158 0.83 -6.33 -2.95
C LEU A 158 1.44 -5.52 -1.80
N PHE A 159 1.08 -4.25 -1.67
CA PHE A 159 1.39 -3.42 -0.52
C PHE A 159 0.14 -3.25 0.34
N LEU A 160 0.14 -3.87 1.51
CA LEU A 160 -0.97 -3.83 2.46
C LEU A 160 -0.65 -2.86 3.60
N LEU A 161 -1.40 -1.76 3.64
CA LEU A 161 -1.16 -0.62 4.52
C LEU A 161 -2.38 -0.30 5.37
N ASN A 162 -2.15 0.35 6.50
CA ASN A 162 -3.20 0.90 7.37
C ASN A 162 -2.80 2.27 7.93
N GLY A 163 -3.41 2.68 9.05
CA GLY A 163 -3.44 4.05 9.57
C GLY A 163 -2.13 4.82 9.88
N PRO A 164 -0.94 4.23 10.09
CA PRO A 164 0.27 5.01 10.38
C PRO A 164 0.63 6.01 9.27
N GLY A 165 1.06 7.22 9.66
CA GLY A 165 1.48 8.24 8.69
C GLY A 165 2.68 7.84 7.83
N THR A 166 3.51 6.90 8.30
CA THR A 166 4.61 6.33 7.50
C THR A 166 4.09 5.63 6.23
N CYS A 167 2.85 5.10 6.24
CA CYS A 167 2.21 4.53 5.06
C CYS A 167 2.02 5.56 3.93
N CYS A 168 1.72 6.83 4.26
CA CYS A 168 1.65 7.92 3.28
C CYS A 168 2.99 8.09 2.56
N ILE A 169 4.08 8.16 3.32
CA ILE A 169 5.43 8.33 2.80
C ILE A 169 5.82 7.15 1.89
N ILE A 170 5.57 5.92 2.35
CA ILE A 170 5.83 4.71 1.56
C ILE A 170 5.06 4.76 0.24
N SER A 171 3.78 5.12 0.28
CA SER A 171 2.92 5.14 -0.91
C SER A 171 3.36 6.20 -1.91
N PHE A 172 3.79 7.38 -1.44
CA PHE A 172 4.35 8.41 -2.31
C PHE A 172 5.65 7.95 -2.97
N TRP A 173 6.56 7.30 -2.23
CA TRP A 173 7.78 6.76 -2.83
C TRP A 173 7.49 5.70 -3.89
N LEU A 174 6.50 4.82 -3.66
CA LEU A 174 6.07 3.84 -4.65
C LEU A 174 5.58 4.50 -5.93
N LYS A 175 4.70 5.50 -5.83
CA LYS A 175 4.16 6.21 -6.99
C LYS A 175 5.21 7.06 -7.71
N ILE A 176 6.15 7.68 -6.98
CA ILE A 176 7.31 8.37 -7.58
C ILE A 176 8.18 7.37 -8.36
N MET A 177 8.45 6.18 -7.80
CA MET A 177 9.21 5.16 -8.51
C MET A 177 8.50 4.68 -9.78
N GLU A 178 7.18 4.50 -9.74
CA GLU A 178 6.39 4.12 -10.93
C GLU A 178 6.40 5.17 -12.03
N LEU A 179 6.49 6.43 -11.63
CA LEU A 179 6.56 7.59 -12.52
C LEU A 179 7.94 7.72 -13.17
N LEU A 180 9.01 7.55 -12.39
CA LEU A 180 10.39 7.68 -12.86
C LEU A 180 10.90 6.42 -13.59
N LEU A 181 10.38 5.24 -13.26
CA LEU A 181 10.82 3.95 -13.79
C LEU A 181 9.65 3.16 -14.38
N PRO A 182 9.18 3.50 -15.59
CA PRO A 182 8.00 2.89 -16.20
C PRO A 182 8.08 1.36 -16.32
N LEU A 183 9.31 0.83 -16.48
CA LEU A 183 9.57 -0.60 -16.64
C LEU A 183 9.37 -1.43 -15.37
N LEU A 184 9.28 -0.81 -14.18
CA LEU A 184 9.07 -1.53 -12.91
C LEU A 184 7.63 -2.04 -12.71
N GLY A 185 6.69 -1.62 -13.56
CA GLY A 185 5.27 -1.91 -13.41
C GLY A 185 4.61 -1.18 -12.23
N SER A 186 3.28 -1.22 -12.18
CA SER A 186 2.50 -0.60 -11.11
C SER A 186 2.55 -1.44 -9.82
N SER A 187 2.70 -0.80 -8.67
CA SER A 187 2.49 -1.44 -7.37
C SER A 187 0.99 -1.53 -7.14
N HIS A 188 0.51 -2.68 -6.68
CA HIS A 188 -0.86 -2.75 -6.17
C HIS A 188 -0.86 -2.40 -4.68
N ILE A 189 -1.39 -1.23 -4.34
CA ILE A 189 -1.46 -0.70 -2.97
C ILE A 189 -2.89 -0.82 -2.47
N VAL A 190 -3.07 -1.62 -1.41
CA VAL A 190 -4.33 -1.77 -0.68
C VAL A 190 -4.18 -1.06 0.66
N TYR A 191 -5.04 -0.07 0.91
CA TYR A 191 -5.18 0.55 2.22
C TYR A 191 -6.45 0.07 2.90
N VAL A 192 -6.32 -0.38 4.14
CA VAL A 192 -7.47 -0.73 4.99
C VAL A 192 -7.60 0.30 6.09
N GLU A 193 -8.71 1.03 6.08
CA GLU A 193 -9.02 1.99 7.13
C GLU A 193 -9.24 1.27 8.46
N SER A 194 -8.77 1.90 9.54
CA SER A 194 -8.86 1.34 10.88
C SER A 194 -10.31 1.11 11.29
N LEU A 195 -10.55 0.01 12.00
CA LEU A 195 -11.86 -0.37 12.53
C LEU A 195 -12.42 0.71 13.46
N ALA A 196 -11.55 1.48 14.13
CA ALA A 196 -11.93 2.57 15.02
C ALA A 196 -12.49 3.81 14.30
N ARG A 197 -12.42 3.88 12.96
CA ARG A 197 -12.93 5.01 12.17
C ARG A 197 -14.32 4.69 11.64
N ILE A 198 -15.33 5.15 12.37
CA ILE A 198 -16.75 4.91 12.05
C ILE A 198 -17.32 6.08 11.24
N ASN A 199 -17.30 7.28 11.84
CA ASN A 199 -18.03 8.44 11.30
C ASN A 199 -17.20 9.34 10.37
N THR A 200 -15.87 9.28 10.46
CA THR A 200 -14.97 10.10 9.64
C THR A 200 -13.68 9.35 9.31
N PRO A 201 -13.13 9.51 8.10
CA PRO A 201 -11.89 8.85 7.71
C PRO A 201 -10.69 9.47 8.44
N SER A 202 -9.65 8.66 8.64
CA SER A 202 -8.41 9.13 9.27
C SER A 202 -7.69 10.13 8.37
N LEU A 203 -6.80 10.95 8.94
CA LEU A 203 -5.97 11.85 8.13
C LEU A 203 -5.13 11.07 7.10
N THR A 204 -4.56 9.94 7.53
CA THR A 204 -3.84 9.00 6.66
C THR A 204 -4.76 8.50 5.54
N GLY A 205 -5.98 8.07 5.87
CA GLY A 205 -6.98 7.63 4.91
C GLY A 205 -7.35 8.72 3.91
N LYS A 206 -7.58 9.96 4.35
CA LYS A 206 -7.88 11.10 3.47
C LYS A 206 -6.75 11.38 2.46
N ILE A 207 -5.50 11.22 2.87
CA ILE A 207 -4.34 11.40 1.99
C ILE A 207 -4.24 10.21 1.02
N LEU A 208 -4.25 9.00 1.55
CA LEU A 208 -4.05 7.77 0.78
C LEU A 208 -5.21 7.47 -0.17
N TYR A 209 -6.42 7.97 0.10
CA TYR A 209 -7.57 7.84 -0.78
C TYR A 209 -7.31 8.31 -2.22
N TRP A 210 -6.36 9.22 -2.43
CA TRP A 210 -6.01 9.71 -3.75
C TRP A 210 -4.79 9.02 -4.38
N VAL A 211 -4.16 8.12 -3.65
CA VAL A 211 -2.86 7.52 -4.00
C VAL A 211 -2.97 6.02 -4.19
N VAL A 212 -3.74 5.34 -3.34
CA VAL A 212 -3.81 3.87 -3.31
C VAL A 212 -4.79 3.33 -4.33
N ASP A 213 -4.46 2.19 -4.92
CA ASP A 213 -5.27 1.57 -5.97
C ASP A 213 -6.59 1.07 -5.39
N GLU A 214 -6.53 0.38 -4.25
CA GLU A 214 -7.70 -0.13 -3.54
C GLU A 214 -7.78 0.48 -2.13
N PHE A 215 -8.90 1.14 -1.87
CA PHE A 215 -9.18 1.74 -0.56
C PHE A 215 -10.34 0.98 0.07
N ILE A 216 -10.11 0.36 1.22
CA ILE A 216 -11.10 -0.48 1.89
C ILE A 216 -11.52 0.17 3.20
N VAL A 217 -12.83 0.30 3.38
CA VAL A 217 -13.46 0.75 4.62
C VAL A 217 -14.23 -0.39 5.26
N GLN A 218 -14.25 -0.42 6.59
CA GLN A 218 -14.98 -1.44 7.35
C GLN A 218 -16.40 -0.99 7.73
N TRP A 219 -16.66 0.32 7.68
CA TRP A 219 -17.95 0.94 7.94
C TRP A 219 -18.53 1.50 6.64
N GLN A 220 -19.80 1.20 6.37
CA GLN A 220 -20.46 1.59 5.12
C GLN A 220 -20.63 3.11 5.04
N GLU A 221 -20.88 3.76 6.17
CA GLU A 221 -21.08 5.20 6.30
C GLU A 221 -19.88 6.00 5.81
N LEU A 222 -18.65 5.47 5.92
CA LEU A 222 -17.45 6.10 5.39
C LEU A 222 -17.46 6.14 3.86
N ARG A 223 -17.88 5.04 3.23
CA ARG A 223 -17.98 4.95 1.78
C ARG A 223 -19.02 5.94 1.27
N ASP A 224 -20.21 5.86 1.85
CA ASP A 224 -21.38 6.56 1.34
C ASP A 224 -21.27 8.09 1.54
N ASN A 225 -20.70 8.54 2.67
CA ASN A 225 -20.64 9.96 2.99
C ASN A 225 -19.33 10.67 2.60
N TYR A 226 -18.20 9.95 2.51
CA TYR A 226 -16.88 10.57 2.37
C TYR A 226 -16.03 10.01 1.23
N LEU A 227 -16.09 8.69 1.01
CA LEU A 227 -15.12 7.96 0.20
C LEU A 227 -15.84 7.05 -0.80
N PRO A 228 -16.57 7.58 -1.79
CA PRO A 228 -17.41 6.77 -2.68
C PRO A 228 -16.64 5.73 -3.51
N ARG A 229 -15.34 5.95 -3.75
CA ARG A 229 -14.43 4.99 -4.42
C ARG A 229 -13.98 3.85 -3.50
N SER A 230 -14.22 3.95 -2.20
CA SER A 230 -13.81 2.89 -1.29
C SER A 230 -14.67 1.64 -1.46
N LYS A 231 -14.07 0.47 -1.24
CA LYS A 231 -14.78 -0.81 -1.18
C LYS A 231 -15.15 -1.10 0.26
N TRP A 232 -16.36 -1.62 0.44
CA TRP A 232 -16.85 -2.06 1.73
C TRP A 232 -17.20 -3.54 1.66
N PHE A 233 -16.65 -4.32 2.60
CA PHE A 233 -16.84 -5.76 2.72
C PHE A 233 -17.30 -6.15 4.13
N GLY A 234 -17.76 -5.17 4.92
CA GLY A 234 -17.97 -5.35 6.35
C GLY A 234 -16.67 -5.32 7.16
N ILE A 235 -16.71 -5.94 8.34
CA ILE A 235 -15.59 -5.99 9.26
C ILE A 235 -14.60 -7.06 8.78
N LEU A 236 -13.36 -6.65 8.55
CA LEU A 236 -12.28 -7.51 8.02
C LEU A 236 -11.36 -8.07 9.11
N VAL A 237 -11.47 -7.51 10.32
CA VAL A 237 -10.53 -7.64 11.44
C VAL A 237 -11.23 -8.28 12.63
#